data_AF-A0A524MDP4-F1
#
_entry.id   AF-A0A524MDP4-F1
#
_cell.length_a   1.000
_cell.length_b   1.000
_cell.length_c   1.000
_cell.angle_alpha   90.00
_cell.angle_beta   90.00
_cell.angle_gamma   90.00
#
_symmetry.space_group_name_H-M   'P 1'
#
loop_
_entity.id
_entity.type
_entity.pdbx_description
1 polymer ?
#
loop_
_entity_poly.entity_id
_entity_poly.type
_entity_poly.pdbx_seq_one_letter_code
_entity_poly.pdbx_strand_id
1 'polypeptide(L)'
;MSWRLLKSENSDVYHNLAIDEALAKTYLQSENMLNTLRFWESNKAVVIGRFQCVHKEVNLEFCERNGISIARRFTGGGAVFHDLGNLNYALCLHQSHHYVPRGLKELYETYIGAIIQSLNFLNIPAHLDPVGSCIRIGKKKISGTAGWIKQGISFIHGTLLIDADIENLHESLNPPEGQPVFLRDKTRIRCMESKR
;
A
#
# COMPACT_ATOMS: atom_id res chain seq x y z
N MET A 1 7.60 -21.67 16.27
CA MET A 1 6.45 -20.85 15.86
C MET A 1 6.29 -20.99 14.37
N SER A 2 5.08 -21.24 13.87
CA SER A 2 4.82 -21.45 12.44
C SER A 2 4.18 -20.21 11.82
N TRP A 3 4.66 -19.81 10.65
CA TRP A 3 4.10 -18.74 9.84
C TRP A 3 3.62 -19.30 8.52
N ARG A 4 2.62 -18.65 7.92
CA ARG A 4 2.18 -18.95 6.56
C ARG A 4 2.83 -17.97 5.60
N LEU A 5 3.49 -18.47 4.56
CA LEU A 5 3.99 -17.69 3.44
C LEU A 5 3.04 -17.86 2.25
N LEU A 6 2.52 -16.76 1.73
CA LEU A 6 1.73 -16.75 0.50
C LEU A 6 2.49 -15.97 -0.58
N LYS A 7 2.61 -16.56 -1.77
CA LYS A 7 3.15 -15.87 -2.96
C LYS A 7 2.07 -15.91 -4.03
N SER A 8 1.66 -14.73 -4.52
CA SER A 8 0.68 -14.62 -5.60
C SER A 8 1.37 -14.75 -6.95
N GLU A 9 0.83 -15.57 -7.84
CA GLU A 9 1.21 -15.60 -9.26
C GLU A 9 0.25 -14.76 -10.13
N ASN A 10 -0.82 -14.21 -9.54
CA ASN A 10 -1.77 -13.38 -10.23
C ASN A 10 -1.30 -11.91 -10.21
N SER A 11 -1.25 -11.26 -11.38
CA SER A 11 -0.87 -9.85 -11.52
C SER A 11 -2.06 -8.89 -11.62
N ASP A 12 -3.30 -9.36 -11.48
CA ASP A 12 -4.48 -8.51 -11.36
C ASP A 12 -4.52 -7.79 -10.01
N VAL A 13 -4.43 -6.45 -10.06
CA VAL A 13 -4.45 -5.59 -8.88
C VAL A 13 -5.76 -5.74 -8.08
N TYR A 14 -6.91 -5.91 -8.74
CA TYR A 14 -8.19 -6.00 -8.07
C TYR A 14 -8.29 -7.30 -7.28
N HIS A 15 -7.87 -8.41 -7.89
CA HIS A 15 -7.79 -9.71 -7.23
C HIS A 15 -6.83 -9.69 -6.05
N ASN A 16 -5.63 -9.13 -6.23
CA ASN A 16 -4.63 -9.06 -5.17
C ASN A 16 -5.08 -8.23 -3.97
N LEU A 17 -5.74 -7.09 -4.21
CA LEU A 17 -6.29 -6.26 -3.14
C LEU A 17 -7.50 -6.92 -2.45
N ALA A 18 -8.30 -7.69 -3.19
CA ALA A 18 -9.40 -8.46 -2.62
C ALA A 18 -8.87 -9.56 -1.68
N ILE A 19 -7.77 -10.24 -2.04
CA ILE A 19 -7.12 -11.22 -1.15
C ILE A 19 -6.59 -10.55 0.12
N ASP A 20 -5.96 -9.38 0.00
CA ASP A 20 -5.47 -8.64 1.17
C ASP A 20 -6.62 -8.30 2.14
N GLU A 21 -7.76 -7.83 1.63
CA GLU A 21 -8.93 -7.56 2.47
C GLU A 21 -9.56 -8.85 3.02
N ALA A 22 -9.64 -9.91 2.21
CA ALA A 22 -10.18 -11.20 2.63
C ALA A 22 -9.35 -11.80 3.78
N LEU A 23 -8.02 -11.74 3.70
CA LEU A 23 -7.13 -12.15 4.78
C LEU A 23 -7.47 -11.39 6.07
N ALA A 24 -7.52 -10.06 6.02
CA ALA A 24 -7.86 -9.26 7.19
C ALA A 24 -9.25 -9.61 7.77
N LYS A 25 -10.26 -9.84 6.90
CA LYS A 25 -11.61 -10.23 7.32
C LYS A 25 -11.67 -11.63 7.94
N THR A 26 -10.97 -12.60 7.37
CA THR A 26 -10.92 -13.97 7.90
C THR A 26 -10.28 -14.02 9.28
N TYR A 27 -9.23 -13.22 9.53
CA TYR A 27 -8.58 -13.17 10.84
C TYR A 27 -9.47 -12.56 11.93
N LEU A 28 -10.41 -11.69 11.56
CA LEU A 28 -11.43 -11.20 12.51
C LEU A 28 -12.41 -12.31 12.94
N GLN A 29 -12.50 -13.40 12.18
CA GLN A 29 -13.46 -14.48 12.39
C GLN A 29 -12.84 -15.74 12.99
N SER A 30 -11.50 -15.80 13.13
CA SER A 30 -10.80 -16.99 13.57
C SER A 30 -9.61 -16.63 14.45
N GLU A 31 -9.54 -17.23 15.64
CA GLU A 31 -8.48 -16.97 16.62
C GLU A 31 -7.21 -17.82 16.39
N ASN A 32 -7.30 -18.86 15.58
CA ASN A 32 -6.26 -19.88 15.40
C ASN A 32 -5.54 -19.79 14.05
N MET A 33 -5.54 -18.63 13.41
CA MET A 33 -4.83 -18.44 12.14
C MET A 33 -3.34 -18.22 12.38
N LEU A 34 -2.50 -18.93 11.63
CA LEU A 34 -1.06 -18.66 11.59
C LEU A 34 -0.81 -17.24 11.11
N ASN A 35 0.11 -16.48 11.71
CA ASN A 35 0.52 -15.19 11.15
C ASN A 35 0.98 -15.38 9.68
N THR A 36 0.51 -14.50 8.79
CA THR A 36 0.78 -14.62 7.35
C THR A 36 1.69 -13.50 6.86
N LEU A 37 2.72 -13.87 6.11
CA LEU A 37 3.46 -13.00 5.21
C LEU A 37 3.02 -13.32 3.78
N ARG A 38 2.69 -12.29 3.00
CA ARG A 38 2.29 -12.40 1.61
C ARG A 38 3.16 -11.52 0.73
N PHE A 39 3.56 -12.04 -0.42
CA PHE A 39 4.17 -11.28 -1.51
C PHE A 39 3.33 -11.35 -2.78
N TRP A 40 3.27 -10.24 -3.51
CA TRP A 40 2.59 -10.16 -4.79
C TRP A 40 3.07 -8.97 -5.61
N GLU A 41 2.85 -9.04 -6.91
CA GLU A 41 3.12 -7.97 -7.88
C GLU A 41 1.85 -7.75 -8.70
N SER A 42 1.76 -6.64 -9.42
CA SER A 42 0.63 -6.41 -10.32
C SER A 42 1.05 -5.74 -11.61
N ASN A 43 0.20 -5.88 -12.63
CA ASN A 43 0.28 -5.03 -13.81
C ASN A 43 0.14 -3.54 -13.41
N LYS A 44 0.40 -2.65 -14.38
CA LYS A 44 0.36 -1.20 -14.18
C LYS A 44 -0.94 -0.76 -13.50
N ALA A 45 -0.82 -0.20 -12.30
CA ALA A 45 -1.96 0.26 -11.53
C ALA A 45 -1.63 1.42 -10.61
N VAL A 46 -2.56 2.34 -10.45
CA VAL A 46 -2.59 3.29 -9.34
C VAL A 46 -3.52 2.78 -8.25
N VAL A 47 -2.99 2.60 -7.04
CA VAL A 47 -3.74 2.16 -5.87
C VAL A 47 -3.91 3.31 -4.89
N ILE A 48 -5.13 3.84 -4.78
CA ILE A 48 -5.46 4.91 -3.83
C ILE A 48 -5.89 4.35 -2.48
N GLY A 49 -5.61 5.10 -1.41
CA GLY A 49 -6.04 4.78 -0.05
C GLY A 49 -7.56 4.88 0.12
N ARG A 50 -8.08 4.20 1.14
CA ARG A 50 -9.52 4.10 1.46
C ARG A 50 -10.25 5.44 1.46
N PHE A 51 -9.61 6.50 1.96
CA PHE A 51 -10.23 7.82 2.17
C PHE A 51 -9.88 8.86 1.10
N GLN A 52 -9.07 8.50 0.10
CA GLN A 52 -8.62 9.46 -0.90
C GLN A 52 -9.65 9.70 -2.01
N CYS A 53 -9.63 10.91 -2.58
CA CYS A 53 -10.43 11.26 -3.74
C CYS A 53 -9.61 10.99 -5.01
N VAL A 54 -10.07 10.08 -5.88
CA VAL A 54 -9.30 9.69 -7.08
C VAL A 54 -8.86 10.90 -7.92
N HIS A 55 -9.73 11.89 -8.10
CA HIS A 55 -9.45 13.09 -8.87
C HIS A 55 -8.38 14.02 -8.28
N LYS A 56 -8.04 13.85 -6.99
CA LYS A 56 -6.98 14.62 -6.33
C LYS A 56 -5.63 13.93 -6.35
N GLU A 57 -5.59 12.64 -6.65
CA GLU A 57 -4.39 11.81 -6.48
C GLU A 57 -3.90 11.21 -7.78
N VAL A 58 -4.79 11.07 -8.78
CA VAL A 58 -4.52 10.29 -10.00
C VAL A 58 -4.72 11.17 -11.22
N ASN A 59 -3.76 11.15 -12.14
CA ASN A 59 -3.94 11.69 -13.48
C ASN A 59 -4.77 10.71 -14.30
N LEU A 60 -6.09 10.94 -14.36
CA LEU A 60 -7.04 9.99 -14.95
C LEU A 60 -6.81 9.80 -16.45
N GLU A 61 -6.58 10.89 -17.18
CA GLU A 61 -6.35 10.86 -18.63
C GLU A 61 -5.04 10.13 -18.97
N PHE A 62 -3.97 10.38 -18.21
CA PHE A 62 -2.72 9.64 -18.39
C PHE A 62 -2.91 8.15 -18.11
N CYS A 63 -3.63 7.80 -17.04
CA CYS A 63 -3.87 6.40 -16.70
C CYS A 63 -4.67 5.67 -17.77
N GLU A 64 -5.75 6.29 -18.26
CA GLU A 64 -6.58 5.73 -19.33
C GLU A 64 -5.76 5.49 -20.62
N ARG A 65 -5.00 6.48 -21.07
CA ARG A 65 -4.18 6.38 -22.29
C ARG A 65 -3.08 5.33 -22.21
N ASN A 66 -2.53 5.09 -21.02
CA ASN A 66 -1.41 4.17 -20.81
C ASN A 66 -1.84 2.79 -20.28
N GLY A 67 -3.15 2.50 -20.23
CA GLY A 67 -3.66 1.21 -19.73
C GLY A 67 -3.34 0.95 -18.26
N ILE A 68 -3.26 2.01 -17.45
CA ILE A 68 -2.98 1.93 -16.01
C ILE A 68 -4.30 1.76 -15.27
N SER A 69 -4.46 0.63 -14.60
CA SER A 69 -5.66 0.34 -13.80
C SER A 69 -5.76 1.26 -12.60
N ILE A 70 -6.96 1.61 -12.16
CA ILE A 70 -7.16 2.41 -10.94
C ILE A 70 -7.93 1.57 -9.93
N ALA A 71 -7.34 1.37 -8.76
CA ALA A 71 -7.91 0.56 -7.69
C ALA A 71 -7.89 1.29 -6.34
N ARG A 72 -8.75 0.85 -5.42
CA ARG A 72 -8.79 1.38 -4.05
C ARG A 72 -8.57 0.23 -3.06
N ARG A 73 -7.60 0.41 -2.17
CA ARG A 73 -7.33 -0.54 -1.09
C ARG A 73 -8.19 -0.27 0.15
N PHE A 74 -8.35 -1.29 1.00
CA PHE A 74 -9.17 -1.21 2.21
C PHE A 74 -8.50 -0.46 3.39
N THR A 75 -7.18 -0.22 3.31
CA THR A 75 -6.36 0.52 4.30
C THR A 75 -6.26 2.01 3.95
N GLY A 76 -5.85 2.83 4.92
CA GLY A 76 -5.58 4.26 4.71
C GLY A 76 -4.26 4.53 3.98
N GLY A 77 -3.74 5.76 4.07
CA GLY A 77 -2.48 6.20 3.45
C GLY A 77 -2.66 6.85 2.08
N GLY A 78 -1.54 7.19 1.43
CA GLY A 78 -1.49 7.91 0.14
C GLY A 78 -1.65 7.01 -1.09
N ALA A 79 -1.65 7.61 -2.28
CA ALA A 79 -1.71 6.88 -3.54
C ALA A 79 -0.32 6.33 -3.89
N VAL A 80 -0.29 5.17 -4.56
CA VAL A 80 0.94 4.51 -5.00
C VAL A 80 0.76 3.97 -6.42
N PHE A 81 1.85 3.90 -7.17
CA PHE A 81 1.91 3.25 -8.46
C PHE A 81 2.52 1.85 -8.33
N HIS A 82 1.95 0.89 -9.03
CA HIS A 82 2.38 -0.49 -9.10
C HIS A 82 2.68 -0.87 -10.56
N ASP A 83 3.66 -1.73 -10.72
CA ASP A 83 3.94 -2.51 -11.92
C ASP A 83 4.71 -3.79 -11.49
N LEU A 84 5.23 -4.55 -12.45
CA LEU A 84 6.02 -5.76 -12.18
C LEU A 84 7.42 -5.45 -11.60
N GLY A 85 7.84 -4.18 -11.60
CA GLY A 85 9.05 -3.71 -10.93
C GLY A 85 8.82 -3.32 -9.47
N ASN A 86 7.58 -3.42 -8.98
CA ASN A 86 7.18 -3.08 -7.62
C ASN A 86 6.69 -4.31 -6.84
N LEU A 87 7.51 -4.75 -5.88
CA LEU A 87 7.15 -5.85 -4.99
C LEU A 87 6.23 -5.36 -3.88
N ASN A 88 5.02 -5.93 -3.80
CA ASN A 88 4.12 -5.72 -2.68
C ASN A 88 4.33 -6.79 -1.62
N TYR A 89 4.33 -6.38 -0.36
CA TYR A 89 4.31 -7.27 0.78
C TYR A 89 3.14 -6.94 1.69
N ALA A 90 2.56 -7.97 2.33
CA ALA A 90 1.53 -7.81 3.34
C ALA A 90 1.74 -8.77 4.52
N LEU A 91 1.41 -8.31 5.71
CA LEU A 91 1.48 -9.03 6.98
C LEU A 91 0.10 -8.97 7.62
N CYS A 92 -0.46 -10.14 7.96
CA CYS A 92 -1.69 -10.25 8.74
C CYS A 92 -1.43 -11.05 10.02
N LEU A 93 -1.67 -10.40 11.15
CA LEU A 93 -1.08 -10.78 12.44
C LEU A 93 -2.10 -10.71 13.57
N HIS A 94 -2.08 -11.70 14.46
CA HIS A 94 -2.79 -11.64 15.74
C HIS A 94 -1.94 -10.92 16.81
N GLN A 95 -2.49 -9.86 17.42
CA GLN A 95 -1.86 -9.13 18.53
C GLN A 95 -1.87 -9.90 19.87
N SER A 96 -2.49 -11.08 19.92
CA SER A 96 -2.36 -12.01 21.05
C SER A 96 -0.94 -12.58 21.16
N HIS A 97 -0.20 -12.63 20.05
CA HIS A 97 1.20 -13.01 20.06
C HIS A 97 2.06 -11.89 20.67
N HIS A 98 2.83 -12.22 21.71
CA HIS A 98 3.61 -11.25 22.51
C HIS A 98 4.64 -10.45 21.69
N TYR A 99 5.09 -10.97 20.55
CA TYR A 99 6.05 -10.31 19.66
C TYR A 99 5.39 -9.41 18.60
N VAL A 100 4.05 -9.33 18.57
CA VAL A 100 3.30 -8.45 17.66
C VAL A 100 2.94 -7.17 18.41
N PRO A 101 3.50 -6.00 18.05
CA PRO A 101 3.13 -4.74 18.67
C PRO A 101 1.64 -4.42 18.53
N ARG A 102 1.10 -3.67 19.50
CA ARG A 102 -0.34 -3.31 19.51
C ARG A 102 -0.65 -2.01 18.80
N GLY A 103 0.31 -1.07 18.77
CA GLY A 103 0.16 0.23 18.15
C GLY A 103 0.73 0.26 16.73
N LEU A 104 0.15 1.10 15.88
CA LEU A 104 0.50 1.19 14.47
C LEU A 104 1.93 1.70 14.25
N LYS A 105 2.39 2.59 15.12
CA LYS A 105 3.75 3.15 15.06
C LYS A 105 4.80 2.08 15.32
N GLU A 106 4.63 1.34 16.41
CA GLU A 106 5.55 0.28 16.84
C GLU A 106 5.54 -0.89 15.85
N LEU A 107 4.37 -1.17 15.26
CA LEU A 107 4.23 -2.10 14.16
C LEU A 107 5.08 -1.67 12.95
N TYR A 108 4.97 -0.41 12.53
CA TYR A 108 5.80 0.11 11.43
C TYR A 108 7.29 0.04 11.76
N GLU A 109 7.70 0.51 12.94
CA GLU A 109 9.11 0.44 13.38
C GLU A 109 9.65 -1.00 13.33
N THR A 110 8.86 -1.97 13.82
CA THR A 110 9.25 -3.39 13.85
C THR A 110 9.40 -3.97 12.45
N TYR A 111 8.37 -3.83 11.60
CA TYR A 111 8.34 -4.52 10.31
C TYR A 111 9.11 -3.79 9.22
N ILE A 112 9.09 -2.45 9.22
CA ILE A 112 9.98 -1.67 8.36
C ILE A 112 11.44 -1.91 8.78
N GLY A 113 11.72 -2.01 10.08
CA GLY A 113 13.04 -2.38 10.59
C GLY A 113 13.54 -3.73 10.07
N ALA A 114 12.67 -4.74 10.00
CA ALA A 114 13.01 -6.05 9.42
C ALA A 114 13.34 -5.97 7.92
N ILE A 115 12.60 -5.16 7.15
CA ILE A 115 12.87 -4.93 5.72
C ILE A 115 14.20 -4.18 5.55
N ILE A 116 14.44 -3.14 6.33
CA ILE A 116 15.71 -2.38 6.33
C ILE A 116 16.89 -3.31 6.64
N GLN A 117 16.79 -4.16 7.66
CA GLN A 117 17.84 -5.13 7.99
C GLN A 117 18.09 -6.09 6.82
N SER A 118 17.04 -6.56 6.15
CA SER A 118 17.16 -7.43 4.98
C SER A 118 17.85 -6.74 3.81
N LEU A 119 17.53 -5.47 3.55
CA LEU A 119 18.18 -4.66 2.51
C LEU A 119 19.66 -4.40 2.84
N ASN A 120 19.97 -4.06 4.09
CA ASN A 120 21.34 -3.83 4.53
C ASN A 120 22.19 -5.10 4.47
N PHE A 121 21.60 -6.28 4.75
CA PHE A 121 22.26 -7.57 4.55
C PHE A 121 22.65 -7.81 3.07
N LEU A 122 21.87 -7.26 2.13
CA LEU A 122 22.17 -7.26 0.70
C LEU A 122 23.08 -6.09 0.27
N ASN A 123 23.70 -5.38 1.22
CA ASN A 123 24.53 -4.20 1.00
C ASN A 123 23.80 -3.00 0.36
N ILE A 124 22.48 -2.92 0.53
CA ILE A 124 21.66 -1.77 0.11
C ILE A 124 21.49 -0.87 1.34
N PRO A 125 22.05 0.36 1.37
CA PRO A 125 22.10 1.22 2.57
C PRO A 125 20.76 1.92 2.84
N ALA A 126 19.75 1.11 3.16
CA ALA A 126 18.39 1.54 3.43
C ALA A 126 18.25 2.05 4.87
N HIS A 127 17.44 3.09 5.05
CA HIS A 127 17.11 3.63 6.37
C HIS A 127 15.65 4.05 6.45
N LEU A 128 15.16 4.17 7.69
CA LEU A 128 13.81 4.62 7.97
C LEU A 128 13.68 6.11 7.64
N ASP A 129 12.59 6.48 6.97
CA ASP A 129 12.22 7.88 6.77
C ASP A 129 11.91 8.58 8.11
N PRO A 130 12.26 9.86 8.30
CA PRO A 130 12.01 10.59 9.55
C PRO A 130 10.54 10.62 10.00
N VAL A 131 9.57 10.52 9.07
CA VAL A 131 8.14 10.48 9.34
C VAL A 131 7.67 9.06 9.76
N GLY A 132 8.53 8.04 9.64
CA GLY A 132 8.36 6.72 10.24
C GLY A 132 7.46 5.74 9.50
N SER A 133 7.15 5.99 8.21
CA SER A 133 6.25 5.13 7.42
C SER A 133 6.81 4.70 6.05
N CYS A 134 8.07 5.03 5.78
CA CYS A 134 8.70 4.82 4.48
C CYS A 134 10.16 4.37 4.65
N ILE A 135 10.72 3.73 3.62
CA ILE A 135 12.14 3.39 3.54
C ILE A 135 12.81 4.27 2.50
N ARG A 136 14.03 4.72 2.78
CA ARG A 136 14.84 5.53 1.88
C ARG A 136 16.22 4.95 1.63
N ILE A 137 16.77 5.29 0.46
CA ILE A 137 18.21 5.23 0.15
C ILE A 137 18.65 6.67 -0.16
N GLY A 138 19.54 7.21 0.67
CA GLY A 138 19.84 8.65 0.65
C GLY A 138 18.56 9.48 0.74
N LYS A 139 18.30 10.34 -0.24
CA LYS A 139 17.08 11.17 -0.29
C LYS A 139 15.90 10.49 -1.00
N LYS A 140 16.10 9.35 -1.67
CA LYS A 140 15.08 8.70 -2.51
C LYS A 140 14.22 7.76 -1.67
N LYS A 141 12.90 7.92 -1.73
CA LYS A 141 11.94 6.98 -1.14
C LYS A 141 11.84 5.75 -2.03
N ILE A 142 12.00 4.56 -1.44
CA ILE A 142 11.96 3.27 -2.14
C ILE A 142 10.84 2.36 -1.66
N SER A 143 10.19 2.70 -0.54
CA SER A 143 9.06 1.94 0.00
C SER A 143 8.11 2.86 0.76
N GLY A 144 6.81 2.57 0.68
CA GLY A 144 5.80 3.16 1.53
C GLY A 144 5.01 2.07 2.25
N THR A 145 4.69 2.30 3.53
CA THR A 145 3.90 1.37 4.35
C THR A 145 2.56 2.00 4.73
N ALA A 146 1.51 1.19 4.70
CA ALA A 146 0.21 1.49 5.27
C ALA A 146 -0.24 0.34 6.17
N GLY A 147 -1.21 0.60 7.03
CA GLY A 147 -1.68 -0.40 7.97
C GLY A 147 -3.06 -0.10 8.51
N TRP A 148 -3.58 -1.11 9.17
CA TRP A 148 -4.92 -1.17 9.72
C TRP A 148 -4.91 -2.08 10.94
N ILE A 149 -5.57 -1.64 12.00
CA ILE A 149 -5.72 -2.42 13.23
C ILE A 149 -7.21 -2.46 13.56
N LYS A 150 -7.73 -3.66 13.84
CA LYS A 150 -9.10 -3.84 14.30
C LYS A 150 -9.21 -5.11 15.13
N GLN A 151 -9.86 -5.02 16.30
CA GLN A 151 -10.21 -6.17 17.15
C GLN A 151 -9.03 -7.14 17.37
N GLY A 152 -7.85 -6.60 17.70
CA GLY A 152 -6.65 -7.41 17.97
C GLY A 152 -5.97 -7.99 16.72
N ILE A 153 -6.41 -7.63 15.52
CA ILE A 153 -5.77 -7.99 14.25
C ILE A 153 -5.00 -6.79 13.72
N SER A 154 -3.74 -7.03 13.33
CA SER A 154 -2.91 -6.05 12.63
C SER A 154 -2.73 -6.48 11.18
N PHE A 155 -3.05 -5.59 10.25
CA PHE A 155 -2.73 -5.74 8.84
C PHE A 155 -1.79 -4.61 8.43
N ILE A 156 -0.63 -4.96 7.87
CA ILE A 156 0.36 -4.00 7.39
C ILE A 156 0.77 -4.44 6.00
N HIS A 157 0.90 -3.48 5.11
CA HIS A 157 1.44 -3.77 3.79
C HIS A 157 2.23 -2.60 3.26
N GLY A 158 3.04 -2.87 2.27
CA GLY A 158 3.80 -1.83 1.59
C GLY A 158 4.29 -2.30 0.24
N THR A 159 4.90 -1.34 -0.44
CA THR A 159 5.54 -1.50 -1.74
C THR A 159 7.04 -1.43 -1.57
N LEU A 160 7.81 -2.09 -2.42
CA LEU A 160 9.25 -1.94 -2.53
C LEU A 160 9.57 -1.75 -4.01
N LEU A 161 10.06 -0.57 -4.36
CA LEU A 161 10.45 -0.22 -5.72
C LEU A 161 11.79 -0.90 -6.02
N ILE A 162 11.74 -1.98 -6.79
CA ILE A 162 12.92 -2.75 -7.20
C ILE A 162 13.40 -2.25 -8.56
N ASP A 163 12.51 -2.29 -9.56
CA ASP A 163 12.75 -1.86 -10.94
C ASP A 163 11.49 -1.21 -11.54
N ALA A 164 10.77 -0.44 -10.71
CA ALA A 164 9.52 0.19 -11.10
C ALA A 164 9.76 1.31 -12.11
N ASP A 165 8.83 1.48 -13.05
CA ASP A 165 8.80 2.56 -14.01
C ASP A 165 8.51 3.90 -13.31
N ILE A 166 9.59 4.65 -13.01
CA ILE A 166 9.52 5.90 -12.27
C ILE A 166 8.81 7.01 -13.06
N GLU A 167 8.83 6.95 -14.39
CA GLU A 167 8.13 7.93 -15.24
C GLU A 167 6.62 7.70 -15.15
N ASN A 168 6.17 6.47 -15.36
CA ASN A 168 4.75 6.11 -15.17
C ASN A 168 4.30 6.38 -13.73
N LEU A 169 5.15 6.13 -12.73
CA LEU A 169 4.85 6.49 -11.34
C LEU A 169 4.62 7.99 -11.17
N HIS A 170 5.51 8.83 -11.70
CA HIS A 170 5.42 10.28 -11.56
C HIS A 170 4.18 10.83 -12.27
N GLU A 171 4.00 10.48 -13.55
CA GLU A 171 2.92 11.03 -14.38
C GLU A 171 1.54 10.56 -13.93
N SER A 172 1.42 9.31 -13.47
CA SER A 172 0.14 8.77 -13.00
C SER A 172 -0.34 9.38 -11.67
N LEU A 173 0.58 9.86 -10.84
CA LEU A 173 0.30 10.44 -9.52
C LEU A 173 0.33 11.98 -9.50
N ASN A 174 0.40 12.63 -10.67
CA ASN A 174 0.42 14.07 -10.82
C ASN A 174 -0.82 14.56 -11.62
N PRO A 175 -1.98 14.76 -10.97
CA PRO A 175 -3.19 15.25 -11.63
C PRO A 175 -2.93 16.60 -12.33
N PRO A 176 -3.37 16.78 -13.59
CA PRO A 176 -3.17 18.02 -14.32
C PRO A 176 -4.09 19.14 -13.81
N GLU A 177 -3.68 20.39 -14.03
CA GLU A 177 -4.55 21.55 -13.81
C GLU A 177 -5.83 21.43 -14.66
N GLY A 178 -6.99 21.61 -14.02
CA GLY A 178 -8.30 21.48 -14.67
C GLY A 178 -8.96 20.11 -14.56
N GLN A 179 -8.31 19.10 -13.98
CA GLN A 179 -9.00 17.86 -13.62
C GLN A 179 -10.09 18.15 -12.57
N PRO A 180 -11.35 17.69 -12.74
CA PRO A 180 -12.44 18.05 -11.84
C PRO A 180 -12.21 17.59 -10.41
N VAL A 181 -12.14 18.53 -9.46
CA VAL A 181 -11.96 18.19 -8.04
C VAL A 181 -13.31 18.09 -7.33
N PHE A 182 -13.60 16.92 -6.76
CA PHE A 182 -14.80 16.70 -5.95
C PHE A 182 -14.48 16.85 -4.46
N LEU A 183 -15.27 17.65 -3.75
CA LEU A 183 -15.27 17.73 -2.29
C LEU A 183 -16.48 16.98 -1.73
N ARG A 184 -16.23 16.27 -0.62
CA ARG A 184 -17.27 15.67 0.21
C ARG A 184 -17.37 16.47 1.50
N ASP A 185 -18.50 17.14 1.70
CA ASP A 185 -18.91 17.62 3.03
C ASP A 185 -19.74 16.53 3.74
N LYS A 186 -20.09 16.74 5.01
CA LYS A 186 -20.85 15.75 5.84
C LYS A 186 -22.23 15.39 5.26
N THR A 187 -22.77 16.19 4.35
CA THR A 187 -24.13 16.13 3.81
C THR A 187 -24.19 15.96 2.29
N ARG A 188 -23.17 16.38 1.53
CA ARG A 188 -23.18 16.35 0.06
C ARG A 188 -21.80 16.10 -0.55
N ILE A 189 -21.80 15.54 -1.75
CA ILE A 189 -20.65 15.51 -2.66
C ILE A 189 -20.91 16.59 -3.73
N ARG A 190 -19.95 17.50 -3.94
CA ARG A 190 -20.05 18.54 -4.99
C ARG A 190 -18.75 18.58 -5.79
N CYS A 191 -18.87 18.75 -7.11
CA CYS A 191 -17.75 19.13 -7.96
C CYS A 191 -17.44 20.62 -7.72
N MET A 192 -16.19 20.95 -7.40
CA MET A 192 -15.75 22.33 -7.13
C MET A 192 -15.49 23.12 -8.41
N GLU A 193 -15.02 22.45 -9.46
CA GLU A 193 -14.48 23.09 -10.66
C GLU A 193 -14.93 22.36 -11.92
N SER A 194 -16.25 22.23 -12.11
CA SER A 194 -16.81 21.83 -13.40
C SER A 194 -16.77 23.06 -14.32
N LYS A 195 -15.71 23.24 -15.11
CA LYS A 195 -15.81 24.09 -16.31
C LYS A 195 -16.75 23.38 -17.28
N ARG A 196 -18.02 23.79 -17.29
CA ARG A 196 -18.96 23.46 -18.35
C ARG A 196 -18.54 24.17 -19.63
#